data_AF-A0A2P4QTP4-F1
#
_entry.id   AF-A0A2P4QTP4-F1
#
_cell.length_a   1.000
_cell.length_b   1.000
_cell.length_c   1.000
_cell.angle_alpha   90.00
_cell.angle_beta   90.00
_cell.angle_gamma   90.00
#
_symmetry.space_group_name_H-M   'P 1'
#
loop_
_entity.id
_entity.type
_entity.pdbx_description
1 polymer ?
#
loop_
_entity_poly.entity_id
_entity_poly.type
_entity_poly.pdbx_seq_one_letter_code
_entity_poly.pdbx_strand_id
1 'polypeptide(L)' 'MQNTENTNECIKWIEEAISKEYFRLYEHKYFSNVQRIGTGGFGKVYRVNWKNSDQYLALKSFSNVDDVIAKEIVHEV' A
#
# COMPACT_ATOMS: atom_id res chain seq x y z
N MET A 1 14.84 25.27 1.86
CA MET A 1 15.59 24.08 2.34
C MET A 1 14.98 23.64 3.66
N GLN A 2 13.98 22.78 3.60
CA GLN A 2 13.51 21.91 4.70
C GLN A 2 12.81 20.77 3.97
N ASN A 3 13.28 19.53 4.09
CA ASN A 3 12.48 18.35 3.67
C ASN A 3 13.05 17.01 4.15
N THR A 4 14.25 16.98 4.73
CA THR A 4 14.85 15.73 5.21
C THR A 4 14.42 15.34 6.63
N GLU A 5 13.84 16.25 7.41
CA GLU A 5 13.44 15.97 8.80
C GLU A 5 12.07 15.28 8.91
N ASN A 6 11.15 15.46 7.94
CA ASN A 6 9.77 14.95 8.02
C ASN A 6 9.56 13.57 7.39
N THR A 7 10.46 13.07 6.54
CA THR A 7 10.23 11.78 5.85
C THR A 7 10.53 10.56 6.71
N ASN A 8 11.47 10.70 7.64
CA ASN A 8 11.67 9.70 8.70
C ASN A 8 10.42 9.52 9.57
N GLU A 9 9.55 10.53 9.67
CA GLU A 9 8.34 10.44 10.48
C GLU A 9 7.28 9.54 9.84
N CYS A 10 7.05 9.64 8.52
CA CYS A 10 6.09 8.79 7.82
C CYS A 10 6.49 7.31 7.87
N ILE A 11 7.78 7.03 7.66
CA ILE A 11 8.31 5.65 7.76
C ILE A 11 8.15 5.12 9.18
N LYS A 12 8.55 5.89 10.21
CA LYS A 12 8.38 5.51 11.62
C LYS A 12 6.91 5.26 11.97
N TRP A 13 6.01 6.10 11.48
CA TRP A 13 4.57 5.93 11.70
C TRP A 13 4.06 4.61 11.10
N ILE A 14 4.47 4.29 9.86
CA ILE A 14 4.12 3.01 9.20
C ILE A 14 4.68 1.83 10.01
N GLU A 15 5.95 1.88 10.43
CA GLU A 15 6.57 0.83 11.24
C GLU A 15 5.85 0.63 12.59
N GLU A 16 5.49 1.73 13.26
CA GLU A 16 4.76 1.70 14.52
C GLU A 16 3.34 1.13 14.35
N ALA A 17 2.63 1.53 13.29
CA ALA A 17 1.29 1.02 12.99
C ALA A 17 1.30 -0.48 12.65
N ILE A 18 2.34 -0.96 11.95
CA ILE A 18 2.56 -2.40 11.74
C ILE A 18 2.85 -3.10 13.07
N SER A 19 3.76 -2.56 13.89
CA SER A 19 4.13 -3.15 15.19
C SER A 19 2.96 -3.19 16.17
N LYS A 20 2.01 -2.25 16.06
CA LYS A 20 0.79 -2.19 16.86
C LYS A 20 -0.38 -2.98 16.25
N GLU A 21 -0.13 -3.70 15.16
CA GLU A 21 -1.11 -4.55 14.45
C GLU A 21 -2.36 -3.77 14.01
N TYR A 22 -2.21 -2.49 13.66
CA TYR A 22 -3.32 -1.67 13.15
C TYR A 22 -3.79 -2.12 11.77
N PHE A 23 -2.93 -2.81 11.01
CA PHE A 23 -3.26 -3.37 9.72
C PHE A 23 -3.43 -4.89 9.80
N ARG A 24 -4.42 -5.41 9.07
CA ARG A 24 -4.58 -6.84 8.88
C ARG A 24 -3.67 -7.34 7.77
N LEU A 25 -2.91 -8.39 8.05
CA LEU A 25 -2.11 -9.06 7.03
C LEU A 25 -2.99 -10.02 6.21
N TYR A 26 -2.96 -9.86 4.90
CA TYR A 26 -3.64 -10.74 3.95
C TYR A 26 -2.62 -11.40 3.01
N GLU A 27 -2.53 -12.72 3.05
CA GLU A 27 -1.65 -13.47 2.16
C GLU A 27 -2.14 -13.41 0.70
N HIS A 28 -1.19 -13.43 -0.24
CA HIS A 28 -1.49 -13.37 -1.67
C HIS A 28 -2.46 -14.47 -2.15
N LYS A 29 -2.45 -15.65 -1.50
CA LYS A 29 -3.33 -16.80 -1.83
C LYS A 29 -4.83 -16.51 -1.70
N TYR A 30 -5.21 -15.42 -1.03
CA TYR A 30 -6.60 -14.99 -0.90
C TYR A 30 -7.08 -14.14 -2.07
N PHE A 31 -6.19 -13.76 -2.99
CA PHE A 31 -6.52 -13.00 -4.18
C PHE A 31 -6.39 -13.89 -5.41
N SER A 32 -7.34 -13.76 -6.34
CA SER A 32 -7.28 -14.42 -7.64
C SER A 32 -7.67 -13.44 -8.74
N ASN A 33 -7.52 -13.84 -10.01
CA ASN A 33 -7.85 -12.99 -11.16
C ASN A 33 -7.17 -11.61 -11.10
N VAL A 34 -5.87 -11.60 -10.78
CA VAL A 34 -5.09 -10.37 -10.63
C VAL A 34 -4.88 -9.72 -11.99
N GLN A 35 -5.62 -8.66 -12.26
CA GLN A 35 -5.57 -7.92 -13.52
C GLN A 35 -5.12 -6.48 -13.26
N ARG A 36 -4.03 -6.05 -13.92
CA ARG A 36 -3.64 -4.63 -13.87
C ARG A 36 -4.69 -3.79 -14.59
N ILE A 37 -5.21 -2.78 -13.90
CA ILE A 37 -6.21 -1.85 -14.44
C ILE A 37 -5.69 -0.41 -14.56
N GLY A 38 -4.55 -0.10 -13.95
CA GLY A 38 -3.97 1.23 -14.00
C GLY A 38 -2.50 1.27 -13.64
N THR A 39 -1.82 2.33 -14.07
CA THR A 39 -0.46 2.67 -13.68
C THR A 39 -0.38 4.19 -13.54
N GLY A 40 0.07 4.66 -12.38
CA GLY A 40 0.27 6.07 -12.07
C GLY A 40 1.69 6.31 -11.55
N GLY A 41 2.00 7.57 -11.21
CA GLY A 41 3.34 7.96 -10.74
C GLY A 41 3.81 7.21 -9.50
N PHE A 42 2.90 6.86 -8.60
CA PHE A 42 3.21 6.20 -7.33
C PHE A 42 3.05 4.67 -7.36
N GLY A 43 2.61 4.08 -8.47
CA GLY A 43 2.44 2.62 -8.51
C GLY A 43 1.47 2.09 -9.56
N LYS A 44 1.19 0.79 -9.44
CA LYS A 44 0.25 0.06 -10.30
C LYS A 44 -0.99 -0.29 -9.50
N VAL A 45 -2.15 -0.27 -10.13
CA VAL A 45 -3.41 -0.69 -9.52
C VAL A 45 -3.90 -1.95 -10.23
N TYR A 46 -4.27 -2.95 -9.43
CA TYR A 46 -4.78 -4.23 -9.89
C TYR A 46 -6.19 -4.45 -9.36
N ARG A 47 -7.10 -4.91 -10.22
CA ARG A 47 -8.34 -5.54 -9.78
C ARG A 47 -8.04 -6.98 -9.40
N VAL A 48 -8.57 -7.44 -8.28
CA VAL A 48 -8.51 -8.84 -7.86
C VAL A 48 -9.88 -9.33 -7.42
N ASN A 49 -10.10 -10.63 -7.52
CA ASN A 49 -11.23 -11.30 -6.86
C ASN A 49 -10.80 -11.68 -5.45
N TRP A 50 -11.65 -11.40 -4.46
CA TRP A 50 -11.45 -11.88 -3.09
C TRP A 50 -11.89 -13.33 -2.96
N LYS A 51 -11.09 -14.17 -2.28
CA LYS A 51 -11.40 -15.59 -2.14
C LYS A 51 -12.77 -15.81 -1.49
N ASN A 52 -13.53 -16.76 -2.04
CA ASN A 52 -14.86 -17.15 -1.56
C ASN A 52 -15.87 -15.99 -1.54
N SER A 53 -15.68 -14.99 -2.38
CA SER A 53 -16.58 -13.85 -2.53
C SER A 53 -16.69 -13.47 -4.00
N ASP A 54 -17.86 -12.98 -4.40
CA ASP A 54 -18.05 -12.36 -5.72
C ASP A 54 -17.59 -10.89 -5.75
N GLN A 55 -16.89 -10.45 -4.70
CA GLN A 55 -16.39 -9.09 -4.57
C GLN A 55 -15.04 -8.89 -5.27
N TYR A 56 -14.94 -7.75 -5.95
CA TYR A 56 -13.69 -7.24 -6.47
C TYR A 56 -13.03 -6.30 -5.45
N LEU A 57 -11.70 -6.36 -5.36
CA LEU A 57 -10.88 -5.41 -4.62
C LEU A 57 -9.88 -4.73 -5.56
N ALA A 58 -9.45 -3.52 -5.17
CA ALA A 58 -8.33 -2.83 -5.79
C ALA A 58 -7.08 -3.02 -4.93
N LEU A 59 -6.02 -3.58 -5.51
CA LEU A 59 -4.69 -3.64 -4.91
C LEU A 59 -3.80 -2.59 -5.58
N LYS A 60 -3.43 -1.54 -4.84
CA LYS A 60 -2.40 -0.59 -5.27
C LYS A 60 -1.04 -1.10 -4.79
N SER A 61 -0.11 -1.29 -5.72
CA SER A 61 1.27 -1.70 -5.42
C SER A 61 2.20 -0.51 -5.54
N PHE A 62 2.94 -0.22 -4.48
CA PHE A 62 4.03 0.74 -4.46
C PHE A 62 5.36 0.00 -4.66
N SER A 63 6.24 0.52 -5.50
CA SER A 63 7.58 -0.05 -5.74
C SER A 63 8.63 0.86 -5.11
N ASN A 64 9.65 0.27 -4.49
CA ASN A 64 10.75 0.98 -3.82
C ASN A 64 10.22 1.99 -2.80
N VAL A 65 9.87 1.50 -1.60
CA VAL A 65 9.42 2.36 -0.50
C VAL A 65 10.56 3.31 -0.14
N ASP A 66 10.42 4.55 -0.60
CA ASP A 66 11.26 5.66 -0.24
C ASP A 66 10.41 6.70 0.51
N ASP A 67 11.09 7.76 0.89
CA ASP A 67 10.54 8.99 1.47
C ASP A 67 9.24 9.50 0.80
N VAL A 68 9.21 9.55 -0.53
CA VAL A 68 8.04 10.08 -1.27
C VAL A 68 6.89 9.08 -1.21
N ILE A 69 7.18 7.80 -1.40
CA ILE A 69 6.19 6.73 -1.35
C ILE A 69 5.61 6.55 0.06
N ALA A 70 6.43 6.66 1.11
CA ALA A 70 5.97 6.57 2.49
C ALA A 70 4.95 7.68 2.82
N LYS A 71 5.21 8.91 2.35
CA LYS A 71 4.27 10.02 2.51
C LYS A 71 2.96 9.80 1.75
N GLU A 72 3.03 9.27 0.53
CA GLU A 72 1.84 8.90 -0.24
C GLU A 72 1.02 7.83 0.46
N ILE A 73 1.67 6.77 0.99
CA ILE A 73 0.99 5.71 1.74
C ILE A 73 0.25 6.29 2.95
N VAL A 74 0.91 7.15 3.75
CA VAL A 74 0.27 7.81 4.90
C VAL A 74 -0.89 8.71 4.49
N HIS A 75 -0.85 9.32 3.30
CA HIS A 75 -1.93 10.18 2.82
C HIS A 75 -3.18 9.42 2.36
N GLU A 76 -3.04 8.14 1.98
CA GLU A 76 -4.13 7.30 1.48
C GLU A 76 -4.78 6.39 2.54
N VAL A 77 -4.21 6.34 3.76
CA VAL A 77 -4.69 5.54 4.91
C VAL A 77 -5.54 6.38 5.84
#